data_AF-A0A9E3QNI5-F1
#
_entry.id   AF-A0A9E3QNI5-F1
#
_cell.length_a   1.000
_cell.length_b   1.000
_cell.length_c   1.000
_cell.angle_alpha   90.00
_cell.angle_beta   90.00
_cell.angle_gamma   90.00
#
_symmetry.space_group_name_H-M   'P 1'
#
loop_
_entity.id
_entity.type
_entity.pdbx_description
1 polymer ?
#
loop_
_entity_poly.entity_id
_entity_poly.type
_entity_poly.pdbx_seq_one_letter_code
_entity_poly.pdbx_strand_id
1 'polypeptide(L)'
;MQGGGEIDSESDVVTAHEIGTFVFCPEQWRLEYGLGLRPANRTSLAAGDRHHARKATAERSAGRLLRVGQRLILAALLAFFVLWILGR
;
A
#
# COMPACT_ATOMS: atom_id res chain seq x y z
N MET A 1 -21.24 -17.99 -35.27
CA MET A 1 -20.21 -16.94 -35.44
C MET A 1 -19.36 -16.92 -34.19
N GLN A 2 -18.05 -16.94 -34.40
CA GLN A 2 -16.98 -17.00 -33.40
C GLN A 2 -16.94 -15.79 -32.46
N GLY A 3 -16.35 -16.02 -31.29
CA GLY A 3 -16.01 -15.04 -30.25
C GLY A 3 -16.22 -15.70 -28.90
N GLY A 4 -15.32 -16.56 -28.40
CA GLY A 4 -13.90 -16.27 -28.30
C GLY A 4 -13.66 -15.18 -27.25
N GLY A 5 -14.34 -15.26 -26.10
CA GLY A 5 -14.15 -14.36 -24.97
C GLY A 5 -13.23 -15.05 -23.97
N GLU A 6 -11.95 -14.75 -24.06
CA GLU A 6 -10.97 -14.97 -23.00
C GLU A 6 -11.58 -14.49 -21.68
N ILE A 7 -11.72 -15.39 -20.69
CA ILE A 7 -12.12 -14.98 -19.33
C ILE A 7 -10.93 -14.17 -18.81
N ASP A 8 -11.07 -12.86 -18.93
CA ASP A 8 -10.14 -11.87 -18.40
C ASP A 8 -9.92 -12.19 -16.92
N SER A 9 -8.75 -12.72 -16.56
CA SER A 9 -8.48 -13.21 -15.20
C SER A 9 -8.51 -12.10 -14.14
N GLU A 10 -8.61 -10.83 -14.55
CA GLU A 10 -8.89 -9.69 -13.66
C GLU A 10 -10.31 -9.73 -13.07
N SER A 11 -11.27 -10.43 -13.69
CA SER A 11 -12.67 -10.45 -13.22
C SER A 11 -12.93 -11.33 -12.01
N ASP A 12 -11.95 -12.11 -11.54
CA ASP A 12 -12.11 -13.05 -10.41
C ASP A 12 -11.58 -12.48 -9.08
N VAL A 13 -11.03 -11.26 -9.09
CA VAL A 13 -10.44 -10.62 -7.91
C VAL A 13 -11.31 -9.49 -7.40
N VAL A 14 -12.03 -9.74 -6.31
CA VAL A 14 -12.76 -8.70 -5.57
C VAL A 14 -11.76 -7.88 -4.75
N THR A 15 -11.70 -6.57 -5.00
CA THR A 15 -10.76 -5.69 -4.29
C THR A 15 -11.23 -5.39 -2.87
N ALA A 16 -10.28 -5.06 -1.97
CA ALA A 16 -10.65 -4.60 -0.62
C ALA A 16 -11.53 -3.35 -0.63
N HIS A 17 -11.36 -2.48 -1.64
CA HIS A 17 -12.22 -1.32 -1.83
C HIS A 17 -13.65 -1.73 -2.16
N GLU A 18 -13.82 -2.69 -3.08
CA GLU A 18 -15.12 -3.22 -3.47
C GLU A 18 -15.86 -3.87 -2.28
N ILE A 19 -15.17 -4.72 -1.50
CA ILE A 19 -15.73 -5.30 -0.28
C ILE A 19 -16.17 -4.20 0.69
N GLY A 20 -15.32 -3.19 0.90
CA GLY A 20 -15.62 -2.05 1.75
C GLY A 20 -16.86 -1.28 1.28
N THR A 21 -17.00 -1.06 -0.03
CA THR A 21 -18.17 -0.40 -0.62
C THR A 21 -19.43 -1.23 -0.38
N PHE A 22 -19.39 -2.55 -0.57
CA PHE A 22 -20.54 -3.42 -0.30
C PHE A 22 -20.93 -3.41 1.19
N VAL A 23 -19.97 -3.60 2.10
CA VAL A 23 -20.22 -3.64 3.54
C VAL A 23 -20.77 -2.31 4.06
N PHE A 24 -20.28 -1.18 3.53
CA PHE A 24 -20.74 0.15 3.95
C PHE A 24 -22.10 0.53 3.34
N CYS A 25 -22.29 0.30 2.04
CA CYS A 25 -23.51 0.62 1.32
C CYS A 25 -23.69 -0.28 0.07
N PRO A 26 -24.50 -1.36 0.17
CA PRO A 26 -24.73 -2.28 -0.95
C PRO A 26 -25.29 -1.61 -2.20
N GLU A 27 -26.10 -0.56 -2.04
CA GLU A 27 -26.64 0.18 -3.18
C GLU A 27 -25.55 0.94 -3.93
N GLN A 28 -24.59 1.56 -3.22
CA GLN A 28 -23.43 2.17 -3.86
C GLN A 28 -22.60 1.13 -4.62
N TRP A 29 -22.40 -0.06 -4.04
CA TRP A 29 -21.72 -1.16 -4.72
C TRP A 29 -22.45 -1.57 -6.00
N ARG A 30 -23.79 -1.71 -5.95
CA ARG A 30 -24.60 -2.06 -7.11
C ARG A 30 -24.50 -1.01 -8.21
N LEU A 31 -24.51 0.28 -7.86
CA LEU A 31 -24.36 1.36 -8.82
C LEU A 31 -22.97 1.34 -9.47
N GLU A 32 -21.92 1.19 -8.66
CA GLU A 32 -20.53 1.29 -9.13
C GLU A 32 -20.04 0.03 -9.85
N TYR A 33 -20.15 -1.13 -9.20
CA TYR A 33 -19.64 -2.41 -9.70
C TYR A 33 -20.70 -3.17 -10.51
N GLY A 34 -21.96 -3.11 -10.09
CA GLY A 34 -23.06 -3.80 -10.80
C GLY A 34 -23.54 -3.08 -12.07
N LEU A 35 -23.54 -1.74 -12.08
CA LEU A 35 -24.03 -0.92 -13.20
C LEU A 35 -22.93 -0.08 -13.88
N GLY A 36 -21.69 -0.13 -13.39
CA GLY A 36 -20.56 0.59 -13.99
C GLY A 36 -20.62 2.11 -13.82
N LEU A 37 -21.41 2.64 -12.88
CA LEU A 37 -21.55 4.07 -12.67
C LEU A 37 -20.39 4.61 -11.82
N ARG A 38 -19.78 5.71 -12.27
CA ARG A 38 -18.68 6.31 -11.53
C ARG A 38 -19.17 6.98 -10.24
N PRO A 39 -18.40 6.90 -9.15
CA PRO A 39 -18.76 7.58 -7.92
C PRO A 39 -18.70 9.11 -8.10
N ALA A 40 -19.65 9.82 -7.51
CA ALA A 40 -19.76 11.28 -7.67
C ALA A 40 -18.68 12.06 -6.90
N ASN A 41 -18.12 11.48 -5.83
CA ASN A 41 -17.16 12.12 -4.92
C ASN A 41 -15.70 12.11 -5.43
N ARG A 42 -15.47 12.18 -6.75
CA ARG A 42 -14.13 12.03 -7.36
C ARG A 42 -13.10 13.02 -6.83
N THR A 43 -13.53 14.24 -6.50
CA THR A 43 -12.66 15.25 -5.89
C THR A 43 -12.13 14.81 -4.53
N SER A 44 -12.98 14.18 -3.71
CA SER A 44 -12.60 13.64 -2.40
C SER A 44 -11.68 12.45 -2.53
N LEU A 45 -11.95 11.54 -3.48
CA LEU A 45 -11.06 10.41 -3.78
C LEU A 45 -9.67 10.89 -4.19
N ALA A 46 -9.59 11.81 -5.14
CA ALA A 46 -8.32 12.38 -5.59
C ALA A 46 -7.56 13.12 -4.46
N ALA A 47 -8.28 13.75 -3.53
CA ALA A 47 -7.67 14.34 -2.34
C ALA A 47 -7.08 13.27 -1.41
N GLY A 48 -7.81 12.16 -1.22
CA GLY A 48 -7.34 10.98 -0.49
C GLY A 48 -6.06 10.40 -1.10
N ASP A 49 -6.02 10.21 -2.42
CA ASP A 49 -4.85 9.67 -3.14
C ASP A 49 -3.61 10.55 -2.92
N ARG A 50 -3.77 11.87 -3.04
CA ARG A 50 -2.67 12.82 -2.78
C ARG A 50 -2.18 12.73 -1.34
N HIS A 51 -3.08 12.56 -0.38
CA HIS A 51 -2.73 12.42 1.02
C HIS A 51 -1.93 11.13 1.28
N HIS A 52 -2.39 9.99 0.72
CA HIS A 52 -1.67 8.72 0.82
C HIS A 52 -0.31 8.77 0.14
N ALA A 53 -0.19 9.40 -1.02
CA ALA A 53 1.10 9.58 -1.71
C ALA A 53 2.12 10.35 -0.87
N ARG A 54 1.66 11.40 -0.16
CA ARG A 54 2.52 12.18 0.77
C ARG A 54 2.96 11.32 1.95
N LYS A 55 2.05 10.57 2.56
CA LYS A 55 2.38 9.66 3.67
C LYS A 55 3.35 8.56 3.27
N ALA A 56 3.13 7.92 2.12
CA ALA A 56 4.02 6.87 1.61
C ALA A 56 5.45 7.38 1.41
N THR A 57 5.61 8.65 0.99
CA THR A 57 6.94 9.27 0.88
C THR A 57 7.62 9.44 2.24
N ALA A 58 6.88 9.87 3.26
CA ALA A 58 7.38 9.99 4.63
C ALA A 58 7.71 8.63 5.25
N GLU A 59 6.89 7.60 5.01
CA GLU A 59 7.15 6.24 5.49
C GLU A 59 8.41 5.64 4.86
N ARG A 60 8.63 5.87 3.56
CA ARG A 60 9.85 5.43 2.88
C ARG A 60 11.09 6.11 3.44
N SER A 61 11.04 7.42 3.71
CA SER A 61 12.19 8.14 4.28
C SER A 61 12.48 7.70 5.71
N ALA A 62 11.46 7.56 6.55
CA ALA A 62 11.58 7.01 7.90
C ALA A 62 12.15 5.58 7.89
N GLY A 63 11.64 4.71 7.02
CA GLY A 63 12.14 3.35 6.86
C GLY A 63 13.58 3.26 6.34
N ARG A 64 14.05 4.26 5.59
CA ARG A 64 15.48 4.37 5.21
C ARG A 64 16.33 4.81 6.40
N LEU A 65 15.89 5.82 7.14
CA LEU A 65 16.60 6.32 8.33
C LEU A 65 16.75 5.22 9.39
N LEU A 66 15.70 4.45 9.65
CA LEU A 66 15.73 3.32 10.58
C LEU A 66 16.75 2.27 10.14
N ARG A 67 16.78 1.90 8.85
CA ARG A 67 17.78 0.95 8.32
C ARG A 67 19.22 1.47 8.46
N VAL A 68 19.45 2.76 8.24
CA VAL A 68 20.76 3.38 8.45
C VAL A 68 21.14 3.33 9.94
N GLY A 69 20.23 3.74 10.83
CA GLY A 69 20.45 3.68 12.27
C GLY A 69 20.76 2.27 12.76
N GLN A 70 20.01 1.26 12.30
CA GLN A 70 20.26 -0.15 12.61
C GLN A 70 21.67 -0.59 12.19
N ARG A 71 22.13 -0.22 10.98
CA ARG A 71 23.48 -0.55 10.51
C ARG A 71 24.56 0.14 11.34
N LEU A 72 24.36 1.40 11.73
CA LEU A 72 25.31 2.14 12.57
C LEU A 72 25.42 1.50 13.96
N ILE A 73 24.30 1.12 14.57
CA ILE A 73 24.29 0.42 15.87
C ILE A 73 25.06 -0.90 15.77
N LEU A 74 24.79 -1.71 14.75
CA LEU A 74 25.51 -2.98 14.55
C LEU A 74 27.02 -2.76 14.37
N ALA A 75 27.42 -1.76 13.58
CA ALA A 75 28.83 -1.41 13.38
C ALA A 75 29.49 -0.95 14.70
N ALA A 76 28.81 -0.13 15.49
CA ALA A 76 29.29 0.33 16.79
C ALA A 76 29.46 -0.83 17.79
N LEU A 77 28.49 -1.75 17.85
CA LEU A 77 28.58 -2.95 18.69
C LEU A 77 29.75 -3.84 18.27
N LEU A 78 29.96 -4.03 16.97
CA LEU A 78 31.09 -4.81 16.45
C LEU A 78 32.43 -4.15 16.78
N ALA A 79 32.55 -2.85 16.57
CA ALA A 79 33.76 -2.10 16.90
C ALA A 79 34.06 -2.16 18.40
N PHE A 80 33.03 -1.97 19.24
CA PHE A 80 33.14 -2.11 20.69
C PHE A 80 33.62 -3.51 21.09
N PHE A 81 33.05 -4.55 20.50
CA PHE A 81 33.44 -5.95 20.77
C PHE A 81 34.89 -6.23 20.38
N VAL A 82 35.35 -5.73 19.22
CA VAL A 82 36.75 -5.87 18.79
C VAL A 82 37.70 -5.15 19.75
N LEU A 83 37.40 -3.91 20.13
CA LEU A 83 38.22 -3.14 21.07
C LEU A 83 38.27 -3.83 22.45
N TRP A 84 37.15 -4.41 22.89
CA TRP A 84 37.10 -5.18 24.14
C TRP A 84 38.01 -6.41 24.10
N ILE A 85 38.06 -7.14 22.98
CA ILE A 85 38.99 -8.28 22.83
C ILE A 85 40.45 -7.82 22.85
N LEU A 86 40.77 -6.71 22.18
CA LEU A 86 42.14 -6.22 22.05
C LEU A 86 42.68 -5.56 23.34
N GLY A 87 41.79 -4.98 24.14
CA GLY A 87 42.13 -4.33 25.42
C GLY A 87 42.07 -5.25 26.64
N ARG A 88 41.73 -6.52 26.45
CA ARG A 88 41.67 -7.55 27.50
C ARG A 88 42.99 -8.28 27.61
#